data_AF-A0A6B3FF50-F1
#
_entry.id   AF-A0A6B3FF50-F1
#
_cell.length_a   1.000
_cell.length_b   1.000
_cell.length_c   1.000
_cell.angle_alpha   90.00
_cell.angle_beta   90.00
_cell.angle_gamma   90.00
#
_symmetry.space_group_name_H-M   'P 1'
#
loop_
_entity.id
_entity.type
_entity.pdbx_description
1 polymer ?
#
loop_
_entity_poly.entity_id
_entity_poly.type
_entity_poly.pdbx_seq_one_letter_code
_entity_poly.pdbx_strand_id
1 'polypeptide(L)'
;GVDLTVPEGELVLLVGPSGVGKSTLLGTVSGLVPHFTGGLLSGRVTVDGRDTRTHKPRELADLVGTVGQDPLAHFVTDTVEDELAYGM
;
A
#
# COMPACT_ATOMS: atom_id res chain seq x y z
N GLY A 1 -12.02 3.96 -14.25
CA GLY A 1 -11.36 4.85 -13.27
C GLY A 1 -12.05 4.68 -11.94
N VAL A 2 -11.43 5.14 -10.87
CA VAL A 2 -12.01 5.16 -9.51
C VAL A 2 -11.73 6.53 -8.92
N ASP A 3 -12.75 7.14 -8.34
CA ASP A 3 -12.65 8.39 -7.58
C ASP A 3 -13.13 8.11 -6.16
N LEU A 4 -12.25 8.30 -5.18
CA LEU A 4 -12.55 8.06 -3.77
C LEU A 4 -11.73 9.01 -2.90
N THR A 5 -12.23 9.29 -1.70
CA THR A 5 -11.50 10.03 -0.66
C THR A 5 -11.74 9.33 0.66
N VAL A 6 -10.67 9.06 1.40
CA VAL A 6 -10.72 8.50 2.75
C VAL A 6 -10.24 9.59 3.70
N PRO A 7 -11.13 10.19 4.51
CA PRO A 7 -10.74 11.13 5.56
C PRO A 7 -9.82 10.50 6.61
N GLU A 8 -9.06 11.33 7.31
CA GLU A 8 -8.28 10.89 8.46
C GLU A 8 -9.19 10.26 9.54
N GLY A 9 -8.75 9.14 10.12
CA GLY A 9 -9.48 8.42 11.17
C GLY A 9 -10.59 7.48 10.67
N GLU A 10 -10.84 7.41 9.36
CA GLU A 10 -11.87 6.53 8.79
C GLU A 10 -11.39 5.10 8.60
N LEU A 11 -12.28 4.15 8.89
CA LEU A 11 -12.10 2.73 8.59
C LEU A 11 -12.95 2.35 7.38
N VAL A 12 -12.30 2.08 6.24
CA VAL A 12 -12.99 1.81 4.98
C VAL A 12 -12.76 0.37 4.53
N LEU A 13 -13.85 -0.30 4.12
CA LEU A 13 -13.82 -1.63 3.54
C LEU A 13 -13.94 -1.57 2.01
N LEU A 14 -12.93 -2.09 1.31
CA LEU A 14 -12.95 -2.27 -0.15
C LEU A 14 -13.36 -3.71 -0.51
N VAL A 15 -14.56 -3.88 -1.07
CA VAL A 15 -15.13 -5.18 -1.44
C VAL A 15 -15.42 -5.30 -2.93
N GLY A 16 -15.33 -6.54 -3.43
CA GLY A 16 -15.62 -6.87 -4.82
C GLY A 16 -15.03 -8.24 -5.21
N PRO A 17 -15.43 -8.79 -6.37
CA PRO A 17 -14.95 -10.10 -6.84
C PRO A 17 -13.42 -10.19 -6.95
N SER A 18 -12.87 -11.41 -6.93
CA SER A 18 -11.44 -11.60 -7.22
C SER A 18 -11.10 -11.10 -8.62
N GLY A 19 -9.91 -10.53 -8.80
CA GLY A 19 -9.46 -9.98 -10.09
C GLY A 19 -10.02 -8.61 -10.48
N VAL A 20 -10.95 -8.03 -9.72
CA VAL A 20 -11.53 -6.70 -10.04
C VAL A 20 -10.56 -5.51 -9.84
N GLY A 21 -9.35 -5.77 -9.32
CA GLY A 21 -8.30 -4.75 -9.15
C GLY A 21 -8.14 -4.19 -7.73
N LYS A 22 -8.71 -4.84 -6.70
CA LYS A 22 -8.57 -4.38 -5.30
C LYS A 22 -7.11 -4.26 -4.84
N SER A 23 -6.33 -5.32 -5.04
CA SER A 23 -4.90 -5.32 -4.68
C SER A 23 -4.11 -4.30 -5.49
N THR A 24 -4.49 -4.08 -6.75
CA THR A 24 -3.91 -3.03 -7.58
C THR A 24 -4.22 -1.64 -7.03
N LEU A 25 -5.48 -1.37 -6.63
CA LEU A 25 -5.87 -0.10 -6.02
C LEU A 25 -5.16 0.14 -4.68
N LEU A 26 -5.06 -0.87 -3.81
CA LEU A 26 -4.28 -0.74 -2.57
C LEU A 26 -2.78 -0.53 -2.86
N GLY A 27 -2.26 -1.17 -3.92
CA GLY A 27 -0.89 -0.97 -4.40
C GLY A 27 -0.60 0.45 -4.91
N THR A 28 -1.59 1.17 -5.45
CA THR A 28 -1.37 2.59 -5.84
C THR A 28 -1.32 3.52 -4.63
N VAL A 29 -2.01 3.16 -3.54
CA VAL A 29 -1.97 3.89 -2.26
C VAL A 29 -0.62 3.70 -1.57
N SER A 30 -0.06 2.48 -1.55
CA SER A 30 1.27 2.21 -0.99
C SER A 30 2.43 2.60 -1.92
N GLY A 31 2.12 3.07 -3.14
CA GLY A 31 3.11 3.39 -4.17
C GLY A 31 3.78 2.17 -4.80
N LEU A 32 3.41 0.93 -4.45
CA LEU A 32 3.95 -0.26 -5.12
C LEU A 32 3.58 -0.30 -6.61
N VAL A 33 2.41 0.24 -6.95
CA VAL A 33 2.00 0.50 -8.33
C VAL A 33 2.25 1.99 -8.64
N PRO A 34 3.01 2.36 -9.68
CA PRO A 34 3.66 1.49 -10.66
C PRO A 34 5.12 1.13 -10.30
N HIS A 35 5.68 1.62 -9.19
CA HIS A 35 7.13 1.60 -8.94
C HIS A 35 7.75 0.20 -8.89
N PHE A 36 7.01 -0.82 -8.46
CA PHE A 36 7.49 -2.22 -8.35
C PHE A 36 6.74 -3.18 -9.26
N THR A 37 5.41 -3.11 -9.27
CA THR A 37 4.60 -4.03 -10.08
C THR A 37 4.54 -3.65 -11.55
N GLY A 38 4.95 -2.42 -11.90
CA GLY A 38 4.82 -1.85 -13.23
C GLY A 38 3.39 -1.42 -13.59
N GLY A 39 3.17 -1.21 -14.89
CA GLY A 39 1.90 -0.75 -15.45
C GLY A 39 1.83 0.77 -15.67
N LEU A 40 0.70 1.23 -16.21
CA LEU A 40 0.41 2.64 -16.45
C LEU A 40 -0.59 3.13 -15.41
N LEU A 41 -0.17 4.10 -14.58
CA LEU A 41 -1.06 4.78 -13.65
C LEU A 41 -1.52 6.11 -14.24
N SER A 42 -2.80 6.20 -14.60
CA SER A 42 -3.47 7.45 -14.96
C SER A 42 -4.23 8.02 -13.77
N GLY A 43 -4.29 9.35 -13.70
CA GLY A 43 -4.84 10.06 -12.53
C GLY A 43 -3.78 10.36 -11.47
N ARG A 44 -4.24 10.57 -10.23
CA ARG A 44 -3.40 10.96 -9.10
C ARG A 44 -3.91 10.27 -7.84
N VAL A 45 -2.98 9.74 -7.05
CA VAL A 45 -3.22 9.22 -5.70
C VAL A 45 -2.33 10.00 -4.74
N THR A 46 -2.92 10.52 -3.67
CA THR A 46 -2.18 11.26 -2.64
C THR A 46 -2.50 10.67 -1.28
N VAL A 47 -1.48 10.51 -0.44
CA VAL A 47 -1.61 10.16 0.97
C VAL A 47 -0.97 11.28 1.78
N ASP A 48 -1.74 11.90 2.67
CA ASP A 48 -1.29 13.05 3.47
C ASP A 48 -0.56 14.13 2.64
N GLY A 49 -1.16 14.52 1.52
CA GLY A 49 -0.60 15.50 0.58
C GLY A 49 0.56 15.01 -0.31
N ARG A 50 1.13 13.82 -0.08
CA ARG A 50 2.22 13.26 -0.88
C ARG A 50 1.69 12.46 -2.08
N ASP A 51 2.05 12.85 -3.30
CA ASP A 51 1.72 12.11 -4.53
C ASP A 51 2.56 10.83 -4.63
N THR A 52 1.89 9.67 -4.74
CA THR A 52 2.55 8.35 -4.75
C THR A 52 3.36 8.08 -6.02
N ARG A 53 3.21 8.88 -7.07
CA ARG A 53 4.03 8.78 -8.29
C ARG A 53 5.40 9.42 -8.15
N THR A 54 5.50 10.48 -7.35
CA THR A 54 6.75 11.23 -7.17
C THR A 54 7.50 10.85 -5.90
N HIS A 55 6.80 10.27 -4.92
CA HIS A 55 7.40 9.72 -3.70
C HIS A 55 7.48 8.20 -3.86
N LYS A 56 8.70 7.65 -3.75
CA LYS A 56 8.91 6.20 -3.79
C LYS A 56 8.32 5.55 -2.54
N PRO A 57 7.99 4.25 -2.54
CA PRO A 57 7.42 3.58 -1.37
C PRO A 57 8.20 3.76 -0.07
N ARG A 58 9.54 3.75 -0.14
CA ARG A 58 10.42 4.04 1.02
C ARG A 58 10.23 5.44 1.63
N GLU A 59 9.77 6.41 0.84
CA GLU A 59 9.51 7.81 1.26
C GLU A 59 8.08 8.01 1.76
N LEU A 60 7.26 6.97 1.67
CA LEU A 60 5.90 6.89 2.19
C LEU A 60 5.78 5.91 3.37
N ALA A 61 6.86 5.21 3.72
CA ALA A 61 6.84 4.16 4.74
C ALA A 61 6.53 4.70 6.15
N ASP A 62 6.73 6.00 6.39
CA ASP A 62 6.30 6.71 7.60
C ASP A 62 4.79 6.98 7.66
N LEU A 63 4.09 6.86 6.53
CA LEU A 63 2.66 7.15 6.40
C LEU A 63 1.81 5.93 6.01
N VAL A 64 2.39 4.97 5.29
CA VAL A 64 1.66 3.83 4.71
C VAL A 64 2.30 2.52 5.12
N GLY A 65 1.55 1.74 5.89
CA GLY A 65 1.84 0.33 6.17
C GLY A 65 0.93 -0.60 5.36
N THR A 66 1.43 -1.78 5.02
CA THR A 66 0.64 -2.82 4.34
C THR A 66 0.84 -4.16 5.01
N VAL A 67 -0.25 -4.87 5.28
CA VAL A 67 -0.22 -6.26 5.72
C VAL A 67 -0.68 -7.14 4.55
N GLY A 68 0.20 -8.05 4.12
CA GLY A 68 -0.06 -8.95 3.00
C GLY A 68 -1.08 -10.04 3.33
N GLN A 69 -1.60 -10.70 2.29
CA GLN A 69 -2.51 -11.84 2.45
C GLN A 69 -1.81 -13.11 2.91
N ASP A 70 -0.54 -13.28 2.58
CA ASP A 70 0.31 -14.38 3.02
C ASP A 70 1.31 -13.86 4.05
N PRO A 71 1.09 -14.09 5.36
CA PRO A 71 1.98 -13.62 6.40
C PRO A 71 3.39 -14.20 6.29
N LEU A 72 3.53 -15.47 5.89
CA LEU A 72 4.82 -16.16 5.84
C LEU A 72 5.73 -15.59 4.75
N ALA A 73 5.15 -15.05 3.68
CA ALA A 73 5.91 -14.37 2.64
C ALA A 73 6.50 -13.00 3.09
N HIS A 74 6.11 -12.51 4.27
CA HIS A 74 6.48 -11.18 4.77
C HIS A 74 7.41 -11.22 6.00
N PHE A 75 7.57 -12.37 6.65
CA PHE A 75 8.52 -12.53 7.76
C PHE A 75 9.95 -12.73 7.24
N VAL A 76 10.90 -12.08 7.90
CA VAL A 76 12.33 -12.22 7.61
C VAL A 76 13.05 -13.00 8.71
N THR A 77 12.52 -12.96 9.93
CA THR A 77 13.12 -13.52 11.14
C THR A 77 12.27 -14.64 11.75
N ASP A 78 12.86 -15.38 12.71
CA ASP A 78 12.21 -16.54 13.34
C ASP A 78 11.43 -16.18 14.63
N THR A 79 11.63 -14.99 15.18
CA THR A 79 10.99 -14.54 16.42
C THR A 79 10.23 -13.23 16.21
N VAL A 80 9.20 -12.99 17.02
CA VAL A 80 8.37 -11.79 16.90
C VAL A 80 9.18 -10.55 17.28
N GLU A 81 10.00 -10.66 18.31
CA GLU A 81 10.84 -9.57 18.81
C GLU A 81 11.84 -9.10 17.75
N ASP A 82 12.50 -10.04 17.05
CA ASP A 82 13.45 -9.73 15.98
C ASP A 82 12.74 -9.12 14.77
N GLU A 83 11.53 -9.59 14.42
CA GLU A 83 10.77 -9.03 13.30
C GLU A 83 10.33 -7.59 13.56
N LEU A 84 9.86 -7.30 14.78
CA LEU A 84 9.49 -5.94 15.18
C LEU A 84 10.70 -5.01 15.13
N ALA A 85 11.89 -5.49 15.53
CA ALA A 85 13.12 -4.73 15.43
C ALA A 85 13.58 -4.53 13.98
N TYR A 86 13.33 -5.50 13.08
CA TYR A 86 13.66 -5.41 11.66
C TYR A 86 12.81 -4.37 10.91
N GLY A 87 11.54 -4.24 11.28
CA GLY A 87 10.60 -3.32 10.62
C GLY A 87 10.66 -1.86 11.10
N MET A 88 11.41 -1.57 12.17
CA MET A 88 11.58 -0.22 12.73
C MET A 88 12.73 0.57 12.11
#